data_AF-A0A3B8ZAJ0-F1
#
_entry.id   AF-A0A3B8ZAJ0-F1
#
_cell.length_a   1.000
_cell.length_b   1.000
_cell.length_c   1.000
_cell.angle_alpha   90.00
_cell.angle_beta   90.00
_cell.angle_gamma   90.00
#
_symmetry.space_group_name_H-M   'P 1'
#
loop_
_entity.id
_entity.type
_entity.pdbx_description
1 polymer ?
#
loop_
_entity_poly.entity_id
_entity_poly.type
_entity_poly.pdbx_seq_one_letter_code
_entity_poly.pdbx_strand_id
1 'polypeptide(L)'
;MANYLKDLPDGFNPGPLDLDKPLDNQIALLKLQADFSGADVQGGFGGQAWAWLPDKENILLFNTYGIGCSRLEYDRDSHSWHFSHREALFYLDPVTNEVLKTWKNPMTGKTVEVIPILNDPVNRIYPIEGGRFAPPYPYVINGDNLVFQVDVLRAEQNSMSRAEYPLHSQQDIYQSGELWAIRGSLSEVNDPEITSASCHTAWGRLAMWLPFMEMGDTPGFMIY
;
A
#
# COMPACT_ATOMS: atom_id res chain seq x y z
N MET A 1 6.51 27.20 15.17
CA MET A 1 7.59 26.24 14.95
C MET A 1 7.03 24.87 15.16
N ALA A 2 7.00 24.08 14.10
CA ALA A 2 6.54 22.70 14.16
C ALA A 2 7.44 21.84 15.06
N ASN A 3 6.84 20.82 15.66
CA ASN A 3 7.54 19.89 16.54
C ASN A 3 7.99 18.67 15.74
N TYR A 4 9.27 18.62 15.39
CA TYR A 4 9.87 17.48 14.69
C TYR A 4 10.37 16.41 15.66
N LEU A 5 10.60 15.20 15.15
CA LEU A 5 11.29 14.11 15.82
C LEU A 5 12.62 14.61 16.38
N LYS A 6 12.99 14.08 17.54
CA LYS A 6 14.27 14.42 18.18
C LYS A 6 15.46 13.98 17.34
N ASP A 7 15.38 12.79 16.78
CA ASP A 7 16.41 12.20 15.94
C ASP A 7 16.01 12.35 14.47
N LEU A 8 16.91 12.94 13.68
CA LEU A 8 16.76 13.21 12.26
C LEU A 8 18.09 12.91 11.55
N PRO A 9 18.07 12.60 10.25
CA PRO A 9 19.30 12.43 9.48
C PRO A 9 20.07 13.74 9.38
N ASP A 10 21.39 13.62 9.27
CA ASP A 10 22.23 14.77 8.96
C ASP A 10 21.84 15.32 7.58
N GLY A 11 21.67 16.64 7.49
CA GLY A 11 21.19 17.28 6.26
C GLY A 11 19.67 17.26 6.08
N PHE A 12 18.89 16.84 7.08
CA PHE A 12 17.43 16.98 7.07
C PHE A 12 17.01 18.42 6.73
N ASN A 13 16.16 18.56 5.72
CA ASN A 13 15.59 19.81 5.26
C ASN A 13 14.05 19.76 5.45
N PRO A 14 13.45 20.60 6.31
CA PRO A 14 11.99 20.62 6.48
C PRO A 14 11.26 21.31 5.32
N GLY A 15 11.97 22.00 4.42
CA GLY A 15 11.40 22.73 3.29
C GLY A 15 12.00 24.15 3.16
N PRO A 16 12.03 24.73 1.95
CA PRO A 16 11.66 24.13 0.67
C PRO A 16 12.64 23.04 0.23
N LEU A 17 12.11 21.97 -0.35
CA LEU A 17 12.82 20.75 -0.71
C LEU A 17 13.36 20.83 -2.15
N ASP A 18 14.59 20.35 -2.33
CA ASP A 18 15.21 20.13 -3.62
C ASP A 18 15.07 18.65 -4.00
N LEU A 19 14.01 18.29 -4.73
CA LEU A 19 13.67 16.88 -5.02
C LEU A 19 14.70 16.13 -5.89
N ASP A 20 15.70 16.83 -6.43
CA ASP A 20 16.85 16.20 -7.12
C ASP A 20 17.89 15.69 -6.10
N LYS A 21 17.83 16.13 -4.84
CA LYS A 21 18.59 15.54 -3.74
C LYS A 21 17.84 14.32 -3.19
N PRO A 22 18.48 13.14 -3.10
CA PRO A 22 17.82 11.92 -2.62
C PRO A 22 17.15 12.07 -1.24
N LEU A 23 17.79 12.76 -0.29
CA LEU A 23 17.22 12.93 1.04
C LEU A 23 15.96 13.81 1.04
N ASP A 24 15.98 14.95 0.34
CA ASP A 24 14.82 15.85 0.19
C ASP A 24 13.66 15.15 -0.54
N ASN A 25 13.97 14.34 -1.56
CA ASN A 25 13.01 13.48 -2.26
C ASN A 25 12.33 12.47 -1.30
N GLN A 26 13.11 11.84 -0.42
CA GLN A 26 12.58 10.93 0.59
C GLN A 26 11.74 11.65 1.63
N ILE A 27 12.18 12.82 2.10
CA ILE A 27 11.42 13.64 3.05
C ILE A 27 10.07 14.02 2.45
N ALA A 28 10.03 14.42 1.17
CA ALA A 28 8.79 14.73 0.48
C ALA A 28 7.82 13.55 0.43
N LEU A 29 8.30 12.34 0.09
CA LEU A 29 7.46 11.14 0.10
C LEU A 29 6.96 10.82 1.51
N LEU A 30 7.84 10.83 2.52
CA LEU A 30 7.49 10.50 3.89
C LEU A 30 6.53 11.52 4.52
N LYS A 31 6.65 12.81 4.17
CA LYS A 31 5.70 13.86 4.62
C LYS A 31 4.27 13.55 4.16
N LEU A 32 4.10 12.91 3.02
CA LEU A 32 2.79 12.50 2.49
C LEU A 32 2.26 11.20 3.11
N GLN A 33 3.11 10.40 3.76
CA GLN A 33 2.72 9.08 4.26
C GLN A 33 2.68 8.99 5.79
N ALA A 34 3.36 9.90 6.49
CA ALA A 34 3.49 9.89 7.94
C ALA A 34 3.66 11.32 8.50
N ASP A 35 3.97 11.40 9.79
CA ASP A 35 4.22 12.65 10.50
C ASP A 35 5.64 12.66 11.08
N PHE A 36 6.43 13.66 10.68
CA PHE A 36 7.77 13.90 11.20
C PHE A 36 7.79 14.41 12.64
N SER A 37 6.66 14.61 13.31
CA SER A 37 6.57 14.76 14.77
C SER A 37 6.63 13.43 15.51
N GLY A 38 6.48 12.31 14.79
CA GLY A 38 6.29 10.99 15.36
C GLY A 38 4.85 10.72 15.83
N ALA A 39 3.88 11.55 15.45
CA ALA A 39 2.47 11.22 15.68
C ALA A 39 1.99 10.11 14.73
N ASP A 40 0.91 9.44 15.14
CA ASP A 40 0.27 8.41 14.33
C ASP A 40 -0.60 9.05 13.24
N VAL A 41 -0.45 8.61 12.00
CA VAL A 41 -1.25 9.05 10.85
C VAL A 41 -2.20 7.95 10.43
N GLN A 42 -3.49 8.26 10.42
CA GLN A 42 -4.55 7.32 10.06
C GLN A 42 -5.06 7.61 8.65
N GLY A 43 -5.33 6.54 7.89
CA GLY A 43 -5.86 6.63 6.54
C GLY A 43 -6.99 5.62 6.31
N GLY A 44 -7.87 5.95 5.37
CA GLY A 44 -8.90 5.06 4.85
C GLY A 44 -8.84 5.03 3.33
N PHE A 45 -9.08 3.87 2.74
CA PHE A 45 -9.05 3.70 1.29
C PHE A 45 -10.20 2.80 0.84
N GLY A 46 -11.14 3.40 0.10
CA GLY A 46 -12.23 2.68 -0.55
C GLY A 46 -11.80 2.19 -1.94
N GLY A 47 -12.34 1.07 -2.37
CA GLY A 47 -12.05 0.52 -3.69
C GLY A 47 -13.07 -0.53 -4.12
N GLN A 48 -12.71 -1.27 -5.16
CA GLN A 48 -13.48 -2.39 -5.67
C GLN A 48 -12.53 -3.54 -5.96
N ALA A 49 -13.04 -4.77 -5.95
CA ALA A 49 -12.28 -5.95 -6.31
C ALA A 49 -13.04 -6.73 -7.39
N TRP A 50 -12.33 -7.01 -8.48
CA TRP A 50 -12.89 -7.61 -9.70
C TRP A 50 -12.21 -8.95 -9.99
N ALA A 51 -12.97 -9.89 -10.55
CA ALA A 51 -12.41 -11.05 -11.23
C ALA A 51 -12.14 -10.72 -12.69
N TRP A 52 -10.89 -10.93 -13.13
CA TRP A 52 -10.52 -10.99 -14.53
C TRP A 52 -10.30 -12.45 -14.94
N LEU A 53 -11.26 -12.98 -15.69
CA LEU A 53 -11.22 -14.33 -16.25
C LEU A 53 -10.91 -14.26 -17.76
N PRO A 54 -10.11 -15.19 -18.32
CA PRO A 54 -9.91 -15.25 -19.78
C PRO A 54 -11.23 -15.44 -20.53
N ASP A 55 -11.39 -14.71 -21.64
CA ASP A 55 -12.55 -14.78 -22.54
C ASP A 55 -13.92 -14.55 -21.86
N LYS A 56 -13.95 -13.77 -20.78
CA LYS A 56 -15.16 -13.36 -20.05
C LYS A 56 -15.16 -11.86 -19.79
N GLU A 57 -16.35 -11.32 -19.56
CA GLU A 57 -16.48 -9.97 -18.98
C GLU A 57 -15.97 -9.96 -17.54
N ASN A 58 -15.43 -8.81 -17.12
CA ASN A 58 -14.98 -8.63 -15.74
C ASN A 58 -16.17 -8.66 -14.79
N ILE A 59 -16.00 -9.33 -13.64
CA ILE A 59 -17.06 -9.49 -12.65
C ILE A 59 -16.69 -8.69 -11.40
N LEU A 60 -17.52 -7.71 -11.03
CA LEU A 60 -17.38 -7.03 -9.74
C LEU A 60 -17.72 -8.04 -8.64
N LEU A 61 -16.76 -8.33 -7.77
CA LEU A 61 -16.93 -9.28 -6.68
C LEU A 61 -17.33 -8.56 -5.39
N PHE A 62 -16.60 -7.47 -5.08
CA PHE A 62 -16.70 -6.76 -3.82
C PHE A 62 -16.49 -5.26 -4.02
N ASN A 63 -17.19 -4.44 -3.23
CA ASN A 63 -16.60 -3.16 -2.83
C ASN A 63 -15.57 -3.46 -1.72
N THR A 64 -14.57 -2.61 -1.54
CA THR A 64 -13.57 -2.77 -0.49
C THR A 64 -13.42 -1.50 0.33
N TYR A 65 -13.08 -1.67 1.60
CA TYR A 65 -12.68 -0.55 2.43
C TYR A 65 -11.54 -0.98 3.35
N GLY A 66 -10.42 -0.29 3.21
CA GLY A 66 -9.25 -0.46 4.04
C GLY A 66 -9.06 0.70 5.01
N ILE A 67 -8.44 0.39 6.13
CA ILE A 67 -7.98 1.36 7.13
C ILE A 67 -6.54 1.04 7.50
N GLY A 68 -5.75 2.07 7.74
CA GLY A 68 -4.36 1.94 8.11
C GLY A 68 -3.92 3.00 9.12
N CYS A 69 -2.88 2.68 9.87
CA CYS A 69 -2.23 3.60 10.79
C CYS A 69 -0.71 3.47 10.63
N SER A 70 -0.05 4.60 10.39
CA SER A 70 1.39 4.70 10.16
C SER A 70 2.06 5.56 11.24
N ARG A 71 3.30 5.21 11.59
CA ARG A 71 4.16 5.97 12.50
C ARG A 71 5.58 5.99 11.96
N LEU A 72 6.24 7.13 12.06
CA LEU A 72 7.61 7.32 11.58
C LEU A 72 8.58 7.54 12.74
N GLU A 73 9.71 6.87 12.68
CA GLU A 73 10.85 7.07 13.56
C GLU A 73 12.14 7.08 12.72
N TYR A 74 13.19 7.74 13.22
CA TYR A 74 14.52 7.70 12.59
C TYR A 74 15.49 6.98 13.50
N ASP A 75 16.20 6.00 12.95
CA ASP A 75 17.28 5.31 13.63
C ASP A 75 18.63 5.83 13.13
N ARG A 76 19.39 6.46 14.04
CA ARG A 76 20.71 7.02 13.71
C ARG A 76 21.77 5.94 13.49
N ASP A 77 21.63 4.78 14.11
CA ASP A 77 22.64 3.71 14.02
C ASP A 77 22.55 3.00 12.66
N SER A 78 21.34 2.73 12.19
CA SER A 78 21.10 2.13 10.87
C SER A 78 21.01 3.15 9.72
N HIS A 79 21.05 4.45 10.01
CA HIS A 79 20.87 5.52 9.04
C HIS A 79 19.60 5.35 8.19
N SER A 80 18.48 5.06 8.85
CA SER A 80 17.23 4.73 8.16
C SER A 80 15.99 5.23 8.90
N TRP A 81 14.92 5.50 8.13
CA TRP A 81 13.60 5.72 8.70
C TRP A 81 12.89 4.38 8.91
N HIS A 82 12.33 4.21 10.10
CA HIS A 82 11.48 3.11 10.45
C HIS A 82 10.02 3.54 10.31
N PHE A 83 9.38 3.08 9.23
CA PHE A 83 7.96 3.29 8.98
C PHE A 83 7.20 2.08 9.51
N SER A 84 6.57 2.25 10.67
CA SER A 84 5.70 1.23 11.26
C SER A 84 4.30 1.39 10.71
N HIS A 85 3.71 0.31 10.19
CA HIS A 85 2.38 0.36 9.57
C HIS A 85 1.57 -0.89 9.82
N ARG A 86 0.30 -0.68 10.15
CA ARG A 86 -0.70 -1.74 10.27
C ARG A 86 -1.94 -1.34 9.50
N GLU A 87 -2.49 -2.30 8.75
CA GLU A 87 -3.69 -2.08 7.98
C GLU A 87 -4.59 -3.31 7.94
N ALA A 88 -5.88 -3.04 7.73
CA ALA A 88 -6.89 -4.04 7.48
C ALA A 88 -7.68 -3.66 6.23
N LEU A 89 -8.10 -4.64 5.43
CA LEU A 89 -9.02 -4.44 4.30
C LEU A 89 -10.19 -5.40 4.39
N PHE A 90 -11.39 -4.82 4.35
CA PHE A 90 -12.66 -5.53 4.40
C PHE A 90 -13.25 -5.66 3.00
N TYR A 91 -13.85 -6.81 2.73
CA TYR A 91 -14.66 -7.05 1.54
C TYR A 91 -16.13 -6.78 1.86
N LEU A 92 -16.77 -5.96 1.03
CA LEU A 92 -18.12 -5.47 1.23
C LEU A 92 -19.02 -5.96 0.10
N ASP A 93 -20.29 -6.14 0.40
CA ASP A 93 -21.31 -6.40 -0.61
C ASP A 93 -21.36 -5.23 -1.62
N PRO A 94 -21.29 -5.48 -2.93
CA PRO A 94 -21.22 -4.42 -3.93
C PRO A 94 -22.51 -3.60 -4.06
N VAL A 95 -23.64 -4.08 -3.52
CA VAL A 95 -24.93 -3.41 -3.53
C VAL A 95 -25.20 -2.70 -2.20
N THR A 96 -24.95 -3.35 -1.06
CA THR A 96 -25.32 -2.84 0.26
C THR A 96 -24.17 -2.17 1.02
N ASN A 97 -22.92 -2.40 0.63
CA ASN A 97 -21.70 -2.03 1.37
C ASN A 97 -21.59 -2.66 2.79
N GLU A 98 -22.39 -3.67 3.11
CA GLU A 98 -22.22 -4.41 4.35
C GLU A 98 -20.96 -5.26 4.31
N VAL A 99 -20.23 -5.33 5.43
CA VAL A 99 -19.05 -6.21 5.56
C VAL A 99 -19.50 -7.66 5.41
N LEU A 100 -18.95 -8.35 4.41
CA LEU A 100 -19.30 -9.73 4.14
C LEU A 100 -18.65 -10.67 5.16
N LYS A 101 -19.45 -11.56 5.72
CA LYS A 101 -18.98 -12.72 6.49
C LYS A 101 -18.93 -13.98 5.64
N THR A 102 -19.84 -14.09 4.69
CA THR A 102 -19.90 -15.17 3.71
C THR A 102 -20.16 -14.60 2.33
N TRP A 103 -19.76 -15.33 1.30
CA TRP A 103 -19.90 -14.91 -0.08
C TRP A 103 -20.23 -16.11 -0.97
N LYS A 104 -21.23 -15.96 -1.83
CA LYS A 104 -21.54 -16.98 -2.85
C LYS A 104 -20.64 -16.72 -4.06
N ASN A 105 -19.64 -17.58 -4.24
CA ASN A 105 -18.70 -17.49 -5.34
C ASN A 105 -19.45 -17.73 -6.69
N PRO A 106 -19.50 -16.76 -7.61
CA PRO A 106 -20.23 -16.91 -8.87
C PRO A 106 -19.55 -17.86 -9.86
N MET A 107 -18.27 -18.18 -9.67
CA MET A 107 -17.51 -19.10 -10.51
C MET A 107 -17.73 -20.56 -10.09
N THR A 108 -17.86 -20.84 -8.78
CA THR A 108 -17.98 -22.22 -8.25
C THR A 108 -19.38 -22.57 -7.74
N GLY A 109 -20.24 -21.57 -7.52
CA GLY A 109 -21.57 -21.72 -6.94
C GLY A 109 -21.59 -21.98 -5.43
N LYS A 110 -20.43 -22.18 -4.80
CA LYS A 110 -20.30 -22.43 -3.37
C LYS A 110 -20.42 -21.15 -2.55
N THR A 111 -20.92 -21.29 -1.33
CA THR A 111 -20.82 -20.24 -0.32
C THR A 111 -19.57 -20.48 0.53
N VAL A 112 -18.69 -19.49 0.60
CA VAL A 112 -17.44 -19.54 1.38
C VAL A 112 -17.46 -18.47 2.48
N GLU A 113 -16.65 -18.67 3.52
CA GLU A 113 -16.37 -17.63 4.51
C GLU A 113 -15.44 -16.57 3.90
N VAL A 114 -15.72 -15.30 4.17
CA VAL A 114 -14.89 -14.19 3.71
C VAL A 114 -13.88 -13.86 4.78
N ILE A 115 -12.60 -13.85 4.41
CA ILE A 115 -11.50 -13.52 5.31
C ILE A 115 -10.98 -12.11 4.95
N PRO A 116 -11.13 -11.11 5.84
CA PRO A 116 -10.52 -9.79 5.66
C PRO A 116 -8.99 -9.91 5.55
N ILE A 117 -8.37 -8.97 4.84
CA ILE A 117 -6.92 -8.84 4.90
C ILE A 117 -6.59 -8.18 6.24
N LEU A 118 -5.80 -8.86 7.06
CA LEU A 118 -5.22 -8.34 8.28
C LEU A 118 -3.71 -8.39 8.09
N ASN A 119 -3.13 -7.35 7.48
CA ASN A 119 -1.70 -7.36 7.26
C ASN A 119 -0.97 -7.34 8.61
N ASP A 120 -0.17 -8.38 8.82
CA ASP A 120 0.82 -8.42 9.91
C ASP A 120 2.03 -7.59 9.44
N PRO A 121 2.51 -6.67 10.29
CA PRO A 121 2.70 -5.27 9.91
C PRO A 121 3.47 -5.08 8.60
N VAL A 122 2.97 -4.19 7.75
CA VAL A 122 3.64 -3.82 6.49
C VAL A 122 4.71 -2.76 6.76
N ASN A 123 5.60 -3.08 7.70
CA ASN A 123 6.67 -2.19 8.10
C ASN A 123 7.65 -2.01 6.95
N ARG A 124 8.15 -0.77 6.80
CA ARG A 124 9.18 -0.44 5.83
C ARG A 124 10.37 0.20 6.52
N ILE A 125 11.54 -0.26 6.14
CA ILE A 125 12.78 0.43 6.42
C ILE A 125 13.12 1.24 5.19
N TYR A 126 13.32 2.54 5.37
CA TYR A 126 13.71 3.49 4.33
C TYR A 126 15.12 3.98 4.65
N PRO A 127 16.17 3.27 4.19
CA PRO A 127 17.54 3.75 4.31
C PRO A 127 17.70 5.09 3.58
N ILE A 128 18.59 5.94 4.07
CA ILE A 128 18.94 7.18 3.34
C ILE A 128 19.81 6.90 2.10
N GLU A 129 20.53 5.79 2.11
CA GLU A 129 21.35 5.30 1.00
C GLU A 129 21.36 3.76 0.95
N GLY A 130 21.38 3.20 -0.26
CA GLY A 130 21.50 1.75 -0.46
C GLY A 130 20.27 0.93 -0.02
N GLY A 131 20.02 -0.17 -0.73
CA GLY A 131 18.92 -1.08 -0.41
C GLY A 131 17.60 -0.75 -1.13
N ARG A 132 16.58 -1.58 -0.87
CA ARG A 132 15.37 -1.67 -1.69
C ARG A 132 14.52 -0.38 -1.73
N PHE A 133 14.43 0.30 -0.60
CA PHE A 133 13.60 1.50 -0.44
C PHE A 133 14.45 2.75 -0.23
N ALA A 134 15.71 2.77 -0.64
CA ALA A 134 16.50 4.00 -0.62
C ALA A 134 16.00 4.96 -1.72
N PRO A 135 16.12 6.29 -1.51
CA PRO A 135 15.79 7.29 -2.52
C PRO A 135 16.84 7.32 -3.66
N PRO A 136 16.55 7.98 -4.79
CA PRO A 136 15.34 8.76 -5.08
C PRO A 136 14.18 7.91 -5.60
N TYR A 137 12.96 8.36 -5.34
CA TYR A 137 11.73 7.80 -5.89
C TYR A 137 11.28 8.60 -7.12
N PRO A 138 10.75 7.93 -8.17
CA PRO A 138 10.17 8.61 -9.32
C PRO A 138 9.02 9.54 -8.90
N TYR A 139 9.04 10.77 -9.43
CA TYR A 139 8.02 11.76 -9.16
C TYR A 139 7.65 12.57 -10.40
N VAL A 140 6.47 13.17 -10.39
CA VAL A 140 6.00 14.14 -11.38
C VAL A 140 5.44 15.35 -10.64
N ILE A 141 5.79 16.54 -11.13
CA ILE A 141 5.20 17.80 -10.68
C ILE A 141 4.32 18.36 -11.81
N ASN A 142 3.07 18.70 -11.49
CA ASN A 142 2.18 19.45 -12.37
C ASN A 142 1.50 20.59 -11.60
N GLY A 143 2.04 21.80 -11.74
CA GLY A 143 1.64 22.92 -10.91
C GLY A 143 1.95 22.62 -9.44
N ASP A 144 0.92 22.72 -8.59
CA ASP A 144 1.04 22.40 -7.16
C ASP A 144 0.83 20.90 -6.85
N ASN A 145 0.62 20.04 -7.86
CA ASN A 145 0.46 18.60 -7.63
C ASN A 145 1.81 17.90 -7.70
N LEU A 146 2.26 17.39 -6.57
CA LEU A 146 3.37 16.42 -6.48
C LEU A 146 2.79 15.01 -6.47
N VAL A 147 3.31 14.13 -7.32
CA VAL A 147 2.89 12.72 -7.40
C VAL A 147 4.13 11.85 -7.39
N PHE A 148 4.24 10.96 -6.41
CA PHE A 148 5.21 9.85 -6.42
C PHE A 148 4.57 8.60 -7.00
N GLN A 149 5.33 7.88 -7.84
CA GLN A 149 4.95 6.56 -8.32
C GLN A 149 5.81 5.50 -7.62
N VAL A 150 5.17 4.58 -6.91
CA VAL A 150 5.85 3.48 -6.22
C VAL A 150 5.21 2.17 -6.62
N ASP A 151 5.92 1.40 -7.45
CA ASP A 151 5.45 0.12 -7.94
C ASP A 151 6.21 -1.03 -7.28
N VAL A 152 5.45 -1.98 -6.72
CA VAL A 152 5.98 -3.15 -6.03
C VAL A 152 5.44 -4.41 -6.70
N LEU A 153 6.30 -5.02 -7.52
CA LEU A 153 6.04 -6.32 -8.13
C LEU A 153 6.75 -7.40 -7.30
N ARG A 154 5.99 -8.40 -6.84
CA ARG A 154 6.50 -9.51 -6.01
C ARG A 154 6.35 -10.83 -6.74
N ALA A 155 7.38 -11.67 -6.59
CA ALA A 155 7.38 -13.07 -6.95
C ALA A 155 8.20 -13.82 -5.87
N GLU A 156 7.53 -14.61 -5.05
CA GLU A 156 8.15 -15.29 -3.91
C GLU A 156 7.54 -16.67 -3.69
N GLN A 157 8.20 -17.53 -2.92
CA GLN A 157 7.66 -18.85 -2.61
C GLN A 157 6.33 -18.70 -1.87
N ASN A 158 5.28 -19.32 -2.38
CA ASN A 158 3.98 -19.32 -1.74
C ASN A 158 4.04 -20.15 -0.46
N SER A 159 3.67 -19.55 0.68
CA SER A 159 3.57 -20.25 1.97
C SER A 159 2.47 -21.31 1.98
N MET A 160 1.50 -21.21 1.07
CA MET A 160 0.48 -22.23 0.81
C MET A 160 0.82 -22.95 -0.50
N SER A 161 1.59 -24.03 -0.43
CA SER A 161 1.96 -24.81 -1.63
C SER A 161 0.72 -25.38 -2.33
N ARG A 162 0.79 -25.59 -3.65
CA ARG A 162 -0.29 -26.26 -4.40
C ARG A 162 -0.45 -27.72 -4.00
N ALA A 163 0.63 -28.38 -3.63
CA ALA A 163 0.60 -29.78 -3.22
C ALA A 163 -0.24 -29.97 -1.95
N GLU A 164 -0.13 -29.04 -1.00
CA GLU A 164 -0.87 -29.09 0.27
C GLU A 164 -2.24 -28.41 0.18
N TYR A 165 -2.35 -27.33 -0.59
CA TYR A 165 -3.54 -26.47 -0.69
C TYR A 165 -4.02 -26.27 -2.14
N PRO A 166 -4.34 -27.34 -2.88
CA PRO A 166 -4.66 -27.25 -4.32
C PRO A 166 -5.89 -26.38 -4.61
N LEU A 167 -6.84 -26.29 -3.67
CA LEU A 167 -8.04 -25.49 -3.81
C LEU A 167 -7.81 -23.99 -3.53
N HIS A 168 -6.81 -23.66 -2.70
CA HIS A 168 -6.58 -22.32 -2.18
C HIS A 168 -5.38 -21.60 -2.83
N SER A 169 -4.59 -22.34 -3.63
CA SER A 169 -3.38 -21.82 -4.25
C SER A 169 -3.38 -22.04 -5.75
N GLN A 170 -3.22 -20.95 -6.51
CA GLN A 170 -3.10 -21.03 -7.97
C GLN A 170 -1.73 -21.52 -8.43
N GLN A 171 -0.67 -21.30 -7.65
CA GLN A 171 0.71 -21.60 -8.01
C GLN A 171 1.61 -21.65 -6.76
N ASP A 172 2.76 -22.33 -6.88
CA ASP A 172 3.77 -22.44 -5.81
C ASP A 172 4.59 -21.16 -5.65
N ILE A 173 4.54 -20.24 -6.62
CA ILE A 173 5.14 -18.91 -6.53
C ILE A 173 4.01 -17.91 -6.33
N TYR A 174 3.93 -17.23 -5.18
CA TYR A 174 2.99 -16.13 -5.00
C TYR A 174 3.43 -14.93 -5.84
N GLN A 175 2.51 -14.38 -6.63
CA GLN A 175 2.76 -13.17 -7.42
C GLN A 175 1.69 -12.11 -7.14
N SER A 176 2.16 -10.87 -7.04
CA SER A 176 1.28 -9.70 -6.93
C SER A 176 1.99 -8.47 -7.48
N GLY A 177 1.20 -7.51 -7.95
CA GLY A 177 1.66 -6.17 -8.25
C GLY A 177 0.85 -5.17 -7.45
N GLU A 178 1.52 -4.25 -6.77
CA GLU A 178 0.91 -3.08 -6.16
C GLU A 178 1.46 -1.84 -6.84
N LEU A 179 0.56 -0.98 -7.29
CA LEU A 179 0.87 0.21 -8.08
C LEU A 179 0.32 1.41 -7.32
N TRP A 180 1.20 2.26 -6.82
CA TRP A 180 0.83 3.38 -5.96
C TRP A 180 1.11 4.71 -6.66
N ALA A 181 0.12 5.58 -6.69
CA ALA A 181 0.30 7.00 -6.95
C ALA A 181 -0.03 7.79 -5.68
N ILE A 182 1.02 8.26 -5.01
CA ILE A 182 0.94 9.00 -3.74
C ILE A 182 1.05 10.47 -4.07
N ARG A 183 -0.01 11.25 -3.84
CA ARG A 183 -0.04 12.66 -4.25
C ARG A 183 -0.42 13.61 -3.12
N GLY A 184 0.13 14.81 -3.19
CA GLY A 184 -0.23 15.92 -2.32
C GLY A 184 0.14 17.28 -2.91
N SER A 185 -0.04 18.31 -2.10
CA SER A 185 0.31 19.69 -2.46
C SER A 185 1.82 19.91 -2.34
N LEU A 186 2.47 20.37 -3.41
CA LEU A 186 3.89 20.72 -3.40
C LEU A 186 4.16 21.88 -2.44
N SER A 187 3.26 22.87 -2.38
CA SER A 187 3.37 24.00 -1.45
C SER A 187 3.27 23.56 0.02
N GLU A 188 2.37 22.63 0.34
CA GLU A 188 2.22 22.08 1.70
C GLU A 188 3.42 21.20 2.10
N VAL A 189 3.90 20.35 1.19
CA VAL A 189 5.10 19.52 1.40
C VAL A 189 6.33 20.39 1.64
N ASN A 190 6.43 21.54 0.98
CA ASN A 190 7.53 22.50 1.14
C ASN A 190 7.39 23.43 2.35
N ASP A 191 6.28 23.41 3.08
CA ASP A 191 6.10 24.24 4.27
C ASP A 191 6.86 23.61 5.47
N PRO A 192 7.87 24.30 6.05
CA PRO A 192 8.61 23.81 7.19
C PRO A 192 7.83 23.84 8.51
N GLU A 193 6.61 24.42 8.53
CA GLU A 193 5.70 24.32 9.67
C GLU A 193 4.74 23.12 9.55
N ILE A 194 4.81 22.35 8.46
CA ILE A 194 4.04 21.14 8.24
C ILE A 194 4.93 19.89 8.38
N THR A 195 4.62 19.06 9.38
CA THR A 195 5.30 17.78 9.65
C THR A 195 4.62 16.58 9.01
N SER A 196 3.33 16.70 8.66
CA SER A 196 2.55 15.72 7.92
C SER A 196 1.65 16.45 6.92
N ALA A 197 1.90 16.24 5.63
CA ALA A 197 1.16 16.89 4.56
C ALA A 197 -0.06 16.06 4.17
N SER A 198 -1.13 16.75 3.76
CA SER A 198 -2.32 16.12 3.23
C SER A 198 -2.00 15.28 1.99
N CYS A 199 -2.52 14.05 1.98
CA CYS A 199 -2.22 13.08 0.95
C CYS A 199 -3.50 12.43 0.41
N HIS A 200 -3.53 12.23 -0.90
CA HIS A 200 -4.47 11.34 -1.55
C HIS A 200 -3.67 10.26 -2.27
N THR A 201 -4.05 9.01 -2.06
CA THR A 201 -3.37 7.87 -2.66
C THR A 201 -4.31 7.16 -3.62
N ALA A 202 -3.87 6.95 -4.85
CA ALA A 202 -4.48 5.97 -5.74
C ALA A 202 -3.68 4.68 -5.65
N TRP A 203 -4.39 3.56 -5.54
CA TRP A 203 -3.82 2.23 -5.41
C TRP A 203 -4.47 1.32 -6.42
N GLY A 204 -3.65 0.59 -7.17
CA GLY A 204 -4.08 -0.54 -7.98
C GLY A 204 -3.37 -1.80 -7.51
N ARG A 205 -4.07 -2.93 -7.52
CA ARG A 205 -3.44 -4.22 -7.24
C ARG A 205 -3.84 -5.29 -8.24
N LEU A 206 -2.84 -6.02 -8.71
CA LEU A 206 -3.00 -7.29 -9.39
C LEU A 206 -2.64 -8.40 -8.39
N ALA A 207 -3.55 -9.35 -8.19
CA ALA A 207 -3.32 -10.44 -7.25
C ALA A 207 -3.88 -11.76 -7.79
N MET A 208 -3.28 -12.86 -7.36
CA MET A 208 -3.93 -14.16 -7.44
C MET A 208 -5.26 -14.18 -6.65
N TRP A 209 -6.10 -15.18 -6.91
CA TRP A 209 -7.31 -15.45 -6.13
C TRP A 209 -6.99 -15.54 -4.65
N LEU A 210 -7.84 -14.94 -3.83
CA LEU A 210 -7.71 -15.06 -2.38
C LEU A 210 -7.94 -16.51 -1.98
N PRO A 211 -7.17 -17.05 -1.02
CA PRO A 211 -7.29 -18.45 -0.59
C PRO A 211 -8.73 -18.88 -0.28
N PHE A 212 -9.51 -18.04 0.41
CA PHE A 212 -10.88 -18.36 0.80
C PHE A 212 -11.84 -18.51 -0.40
N MET A 213 -11.47 -18.02 -1.58
CA MET A 213 -12.33 -18.10 -2.77
C MET A 213 -12.43 -19.53 -3.31
N GLU A 214 -11.51 -20.43 -2.92
CA GLU A 214 -11.48 -21.83 -3.38
C GLU A 214 -11.35 -21.98 -4.91
N MET A 215 -10.43 -21.21 -5.52
CA MET A 215 -10.29 -21.08 -6.97
C MET A 215 -8.92 -21.50 -7.52
N GLY A 216 -8.17 -22.36 -6.81
CA GLY A 216 -6.80 -22.73 -7.18
C GLY A 216 -6.62 -23.26 -8.61
N ASP A 217 -7.61 -23.94 -9.18
CA ASP A 217 -7.58 -24.43 -10.57
C ASP A 217 -8.26 -23.48 -11.58
N THR A 218 -8.80 -22.35 -11.12
CA THR A 218 -9.49 -21.40 -11.99
C THR A 218 -8.47 -20.43 -12.59
N PRO A 219 -8.43 -20.27 -13.93
CA PRO A 219 -7.55 -19.28 -14.56
C PRO A 219 -8.02 -17.86 -14.22
N GLY A 220 -7.12 -16.89 -14.35
CA GLY A 220 -7.43 -15.47 -14.09
C GLY A 220 -6.84 -14.94 -12.78
N PHE A 221 -7.19 -13.71 -12.46
CA PHE A 221 -6.63 -12.97 -11.34
C PHE A 221 -7.61 -11.90 -10.85
N MET A 222 -7.32 -11.36 -9.67
CA MET A 222 -8.02 -10.22 -9.10
C MET A 222 -7.40 -8.90 -9.53
N ILE A 223 -8.27 -7.93 -9.80
CA ILE A 223 -7.91 -6.52 -9.96
C ILE A 223 -8.55 -5.74 -8.82
N TYR A 224 -7.78 -4.87 -8.19
CA TYR A 224 -8.24 -3.85 -7.26
C TYR A 224 -7.94 -2.48 -7.85
#